data_AF-A0A951A0E3-F1
#
_entry.id   AF-A0A951A0E3-F1
#
_cell.length_a   1.000
_cell.length_b   1.000
_cell.length_c   1.000
_cell.angle_alpha   90.00
_cell.angle_beta   90.00
_cell.angle_gamma   90.00
#
_symmetry.space_group_name_H-M   'P 1'
#
loop_
_entity.id
_entity.type
_entity.pdbx_description
1 polymer ?
#
loop_
_entity_poly.entity_id
_entity_poly.type
_entity_poly.pdbx_seq_one_letter_code
_entity_poly.pdbx_strand_id
1 'polypeptide(L)'
;ELVYLPDVIRLEDLRTRAYHAADVTPLTAQEMAGVAPEKLSDLVFTAHPSAAILRSPYPVVTIWAMNSGEAELGPIENWVGEDALIVRPRQLVHVHRLPAGGATFLEALVSGTPLGAATEAAMAQTAEFDLSANLAGAMTAGAFASFHLTS
;
A
#
# COMPACT_ATOMS: atom_id res chain seq x y z
N GLU A 1 7.49 -3.09 28.70
CA GLU A 1 6.66 -2.37 27.71
C GLU A 1 6.71 -3.16 26.40
N LEU A 2 5.59 -3.30 25.68
CA LEU A 2 5.56 -4.01 24.41
C LEU A 2 5.94 -3.05 23.28
N VAL A 3 7.16 -3.17 22.76
CA VAL A 3 7.74 -2.20 21.81
C VAL A 3 6.97 -2.08 20.48
N TYR A 4 6.26 -3.13 20.08
CA TYR A 4 5.46 -3.16 18.84
C TYR A 4 4.04 -2.63 19.03
N LEU A 5 3.55 -2.50 20.27
CA LEU A 5 2.16 -2.15 20.55
C LEU A 5 1.76 -0.77 20.00
N PRO A 6 2.61 0.28 20.05
CA PRO A 6 2.29 1.56 19.42
C PRO A 6 1.99 1.43 17.92
N ASP A 7 2.72 0.58 17.19
CA ASP A 7 2.49 0.41 15.75
C ASP A 7 1.21 -0.40 15.46
N VAL A 8 0.85 -1.36 16.30
CA VAL A 8 -0.45 -2.05 16.21
C VAL A 8 -1.60 -1.07 16.45
N ILE A 9 -1.46 -0.16 17.42
CA ILE A 9 -2.46 0.90 17.68
C ILE A 9 -2.58 1.84 16.47
N ARG A 10 -1.46 2.23 15.86
CA ARG A 10 -1.46 3.05 14.65
C ARG A 10 -2.14 2.34 13.48
N LEU A 11 -1.94 1.04 13.34
CA LEU A 11 -2.62 0.23 12.33
C LEU A 11 -4.14 0.26 12.54
N GLU A 12 -4.63 0.05 13.77
CA GLU A 12 -6.07 0.10 14.07
C GLU A 12 -6.69 1.50 13.87
N ASP A 13 -5.95 2.55 14.21
CA ASP A 13 -6.37 3.93 13.92
C ASP A 13 -6.49 4.17 12.40
N LEU A 14 -5.52 3.70 11.62
CA LEU A 14 -5.56 3.79 10.15
C LEU A 14 -6.75 3.00 9.58
N ARG A 15 -7.07 1.83 10.13
CA ARG A 15 -8.26 1.05 9.73
C ARG A 15 -9.55 1.81 10.02
N THR A 16 -9.64 2.44 11.20
CA THR A 16 -10.80 3.26 11.59
C THR A 16 -10.97 4.45 10.64
N ARG A 17 -9.87 5.13 10.30
CA ARG A 17 -9.89 6.22 9.30
C ARG A 17 -10.30 5.73 7.91
N ALA A 18 -9.78 4.59 7.46
CA ALA A 18 -10.17 3.98 6.18
C ALA A 18 -11.66 3.60 6.14
N TYR A 19 -12.20 3.12 7.27
CA TYR A 19 -13.64 2.81 7.40
C TYR A 19 -14.52 4.04 7.16
N HIS A 20 -14.11 5.20 7.65
CA HIS A 20 -14.88 6.45 7.52
C HIS A 20 -14.50 7.32 6.31
N ALA A 21 -13.53 6.89 5.49
CA ALA A 21 -13.12 7.62 4.30
C ALA A 21 -14.29 7.78 3.30
N ALA A 22 -14.21 8.77 2.41
CA ALA A 22 -15.22 8.94 1.36
C ALA A 22 -15.28 7.73 0.43
N ASP A 23 -16.49 7.36 0.00
CA ASP A 23 -16.71 6.31 -0.98
C ASP A 23 -16.32 6.81 -2.38
N VAL A 24 -15.33 6.15 -2.99
CA VAL A 24 -14.84 6.44 -4.34
C VAL A 24 -14.67 5.13 -5.08
N THR A 25 -14.99 5.10 -6.37
CA THR A 25 -14.72 3.93 -7.22
C THR A 25 -13.21 3.83 -7.45
N PRO A 26 -12.56 2.70 -7.13
CA PRO A 26 -11.14 2.53 -7.40
C PRO A 26 -10.84 2.51 -8.90
N LEU A 27 -9.66 2.98 -9.25
CA LEU A 27 -9.09 2.89 -10.58
C LEU A 27 -8.96 1.43 -11.02
N THR A 28 -9.43 1.13 -12.23
CA THR A 28 -9.34 -0.20 -12.83
C THR A 28 -8.16 -0.33 -13.78
N ALA A 29 -7.66 -1.56 -13.96
CA ALA A 29 -6.61 -1.83 -14.95
C ALA A 29 -7.05 -1.48 -16.39
N GLN A 30 -8.35 -1.60 -16.69
CA GLN A 30 -8.91 -1.26 -18.01
C GLN A 30 -8.80 0.23 -18.32
N GLU A 31 -8.95 1.10 -17.32
CA GLU A 31 -8.78 2.55 -17.49
C GLU A 31 -7.33 2.93 -17.81
N MET A 32 -6.36 2.15 -17.32
CA MET A 32 -4.93 2.34 -17.64
C MET A 32 -4.51 1.70 -18.97
N ALA A 33 -5.27 0.76 -19.52
CA ALA A 33 -4.89 0.00 -20.70
C ALA A 33 -4.71 0.86 -21.97
N GLY A 34 -5.27 2.09 -21.98
CA GLY A 34 -5.13 3.04 -23.08
C GLY A 34 -3.86 3.91 -23.02
N VAL A 35 -3.04 3.80 -21.98
CA VAL A 35 -1.82 4.60 -21.85
C VAL A 35 -0.72 4.04 -22.74
N ALA A 36 -0.16 4.88 -23.61
CA ALA A 36 0.96 4.50 -24.46
C ALA A 36 2.20 4.15 -23.60
N PRO A 37 2.97 3.10 -23.93
CA PRO A 37 4.10 2.66 -23.12
C PRO A 37 5.11 3.78 -22.79
N GLU A 38 5.39 4.65 -23.76
CA GLU A 38 6.29 5.79 -23.61
C GLU A 38 5.81 6.88 -22.64
N LYS A 39 4.54 6.83 -22.23
CA LYS A 39 3.93 7.77 -21.26
C LYS A 39 3.76 7.16 -19.87
N LEU A 40 4.07 5.87 -19.69
CA LEU A 40 3.85 5.19 -18.41
C LEU A 40 4.69 5.81 -17.28
N SER A 41 5.92 6.22 -17.55
CA SER A 41 6.81 6.87 -16.57
C SER A 41 6.23 8.16 -15.99
N ASP A 42 5.38 8.83 -16.77
CA ASP A 42 4.87 10.18 -16.50
C ASP A 42 3.51 10.13 -15.78
N LEU A 43 3.01 8.93 -15.50
CA LEU A 43 1.76 8.74 -14.78
C LEU A 43 1.90 9.18 -13.32
N VAL A 44 1.01 10.08 -12.92
CA VAL A 44 0.82 10.51 -11.54
C VAL A 44 -0.51 9.99 -11.05
N PHE A 45 -0.48 9.25 -9.94
CA PHE A 45 -1.66 8.61 -9.37
C PHE A 45 -2.31 9.50 -8.31
N THR A 46 -3.64 9.45 -8.24
CA THR A 46 -4.40 9.96 -7.10
C THR A 46 -4.74 8.78 -6.20
N ALA A 47 -4.32 8.85 -4.93
CA ALA A 47 -4.63 7.82 -3.94
C ALA A 47 -6.14 7.69 -3.74
N HIS A 48 -6.61 6.46 -3.47
CA HIS A 48 -7.95 6.27 -2.95
C HIS A 48 -8.06 6.95 -1.57
N PRO A 49 -9.15 7.67 -1.23
CA PRO A 49 -9.24 8.43 0.02
C PRO A 49 -9.05 7.60 1.31
N SER A 50 -9.31 6.30 1.23
CA SER A 50 -9.09 5.37 2.35
C SER A 50 -7.68 4.81 2.42
N ALA A 51 -6.87 4.98 1.37
CA ALA A 51 -5.57 4.33 1.25
C ALA A 51 -4.57 4.99 2.19
N ALA A 52 -3.90 4.18 3.01
CA ALA A 52 -2.83 4.64 3.87
C ALA A 52 -1.72 3.61 3.99
N ILE A 53 -0.50 4.10 4.12
CA ILE A 53 0.70 3.28 4.29
C ILE A 53 1.16 3.39 5.74
N LEU A 54 1.48 2.24 6.34
CA LEU A 54 2.14 2.14 7.64
C LEU A 54 3.47 1.42 7.45
N ARG A 55 4.54 2.00 7.99
CA ARG A 55 5.85 1.34 8.08
C ARG A 55 6.12 0.96 9.52
N SER A 56 6.60 -0.26 9.75
CA SER A 56 6.95 -0.74 11.09
C SER A 56 8.23 -1.58 11.05
N PRO A 57 9.16 -1.41 12.00
CA PRO A 57 10.29 -2.30 12.17
C PRO A 57 9.89 -3.65 12.81
N TYR A 58 8.59 -3.85 13.08
CA TYR A 58 8.02 -5.06 13.70
C TYR A 58 7.07 -5.79 12.74
N PRO A 59 6.74 -7.08 13.00
CA PRO A 59 5.80 -7.85 12.19
C PRO A 59 4.35 -7.45 12.48
N VAL A 60 4.03 -6.17 12.28
CA VAL A 60 2.79 -5.53 12.72
C VAL A 60 1.56 -6.09 12.00
N VAL A 61 1.67 -6.47 10.72
CA VAL A 61 0.56 -7.03 9.94
C VAL A 61 0.28 -8.45 10.40
N THR A 62 1.32 -9.25 10.61
CA THR A 62 1.20 -10.61 11.14
C THR A 62 0.59 -10.61 12.55
N ILE A 63 1.09 -9.75 13.46
CA ILE A 63 0.55 -9.61 14.82
C ILE A 63 -0.91 -9.17 14.78
N TRP A 64 -1.24 -8.17 13.95
CA TRP A 64 -2.61 -7.69 13.80
C TRP A 64 -3.54 -8.79 13.30
N ALA A 65 -3.16 -9.49 12.22
CA ALA A 65 -3.98 -10.53 11.60
C ALA A 65 -4.30 -11.69 12.58
N MET A 66 -3.31 -12.10 13.37
CA MET A 66 -3.49 -13.10 14.42
C MET A 66 -4.49 -12.66 15.50
N ASN A 67 -4.41 -11.40 15.93
CA ASN A 67 -5.29 -10.87 16.98
C ASN A 67 -6.70 -10.52 16.48
N SER A 68 -6.84 -10.16 15.20
CA SER A 68 -8.14 -9.84 14.58
C SER A 68 -8.90 -11.09 14.11
N GLY A 69 -8.25 -12.26 14.10
CA GLY A 69 -8.81 -13.52 13.61
C GLY A 69 -8.69 -13.74 12.10
N GLU A 70 -7.93 -12.89 11.40
CA GLU A 70 -7.61 -13.01 9.97
C GLU A 70 -6.51 -14.07 9.71
N ALA A 71 -5.76 -14.45 10.73
CA ALA A 71 -4.77 -15.52 10.70
C ALA A 71 -4.83 -16.39 11.96
N GLU A 72 -4.40 -17.65 11.86
CA GLU A 72 -4.31 -18.55 13.01
C GLU A 72 -3.25 -18.06 14.01
N LEU A 73 -3.56 -18.17 15.31
CA LEU A 73 -2.61 -17.87 16.37
C LEU A 73 -1.44 -18.86 16.32
N GLY A 74 -0.21 -18.33 16.33
CA GLY A 74 1.00 -19.15 16.32
C GLY A 74 2.25 -18.36 16.69
N PRO A 75 3.39 -19.04 16.89
CA PRO A 75 4.66 -18.35 17.09
C PRO A 75 5.06 -17.59 15.82
N ILE A 76 5.56 -16.36 16.00
CA ILE A 76 6.18 -15.60 14.91
C ILE A 76 7.67 -15.95 14.91
N GLU A 77 8.08 -16.77 13.95
CA GLU A 77 9.47 -17.26 13.84
C GLU A 77 10.45 -16.14 13.46
N ASN A 78 10.02 -15.23 12.58
CA ASN A 78 10.85 -14.14 12.06
C ASN A 78 10.27 -12.78 12.49
N TRP A 79 10.90 -12.17 13.50
CA TRP A 79 10.58 -10.81 13.95
C TRP A 79 11.22 -9.75 13.06
N VAL A 80 10.72 -9.66 11.83
CA VAL A 80 11.15 -8.67 10.83
C VAL A 80 10.11 -7.59 10.65
N GLY A 81 10.54 -6.42 10.19
CA GLY A 81 9.65 -5.31 9.89
C GLY A 81 8.66 -5.64 8.77
N GLU A 82 7.45 -5.13 8.91
CA GLU A 82 6.40 -5.24 7.93
C GLU A 82 5.83 -3.86 7.64
N ASP A 83 5.74 -3.55 6.35
CA ASP A 83 5.00 -2.40 5.87
C ASP A 83 3.58 -2.84 5.45
N ALA A 84 2.59 -1.97 5.63
CA ALA A 84 1.19 -2.26 5.39
C ALA A 84 0.54 -1.22 4.48
N LEU A 85 -0.31 -1.69 3.57
CA LEU A 85 -1.34 -0.88 2.91
C LEU A 85 -2.69 -1.16 3.59
N ILE A 86 -3.30 -0.12 4.12
CA ILE A 86 -4.67 -0.14 4.65
C ILE A 86 -5.56 0.54 3.63
N VAL A 87 -6.61 -0.14 3.17
CA VAL A 87 -7.50 0.41 2.13
C VAL A 87 -8.89 -0.20 2.21
N ARG A 88 -9.91 0.59 1.88
CA ARG A 88 -11.32 0.22 1.80
C ARG A 88 -11.82 0.55 0.38
N PRO A 89 -11.48 -0.27 -0.63
CA PRO A 89 -11.87 -0.01 -2.02
C PRO A 89 -13.39 -0.20 -2.24
N ARG A 90 -14.06 -0.90 -1.32
CA ARG A 90 -15.51 -1.12 -1.31
C ARG A 90 -16.04 -0.96 0.12
N GLN A 91 -16.67 -1.98 0.70
CA GLN A 91 -17.31 -1.91 2.01
C GLN A 91 -16.42 -2.35 3.17
N LEU A 92 -15.40 -3.18 2.89
CA LEU A 92 -14.53 -3.77 3.92
C LEU A 92 -13.15 -3.10 3.87
N VAL A 93 -12.62 -2.82 5.06
CA VAL A 93 -11.23 -2.37 5.22
C VAL A 93 -10.33 -3.59 5.15
N HIS A 94 -9.38 -3.56 4.23
CA HIS A 94 -8.34 -4.56 4.08
C HIS A 94 -7.01 -4.02 4.59
N VAL A 95 -6.19 -4.93 5.14
CA VAL A 95 -4.81 -4.68 5.52
C VAL A 95 -3.95 -5.65 4.71
N HIS A 96 -3.12 -5.10 3.85
CA HIS A 96 -2.21 -5.87 3.01
C HIS A 96 -0.79 -5.66 3.50
N ARG A 97 -0.06 -6.74 3.74
CA ARG A 97 1.40 -6.67 3.87
C ARG A 97 1.99 -6.27 2.51
N LEU A 98 2.82 -5.23 2.50
CA LEU A 98 3.51 -4.77 1.30
C LEU A 98 4.73 -5.65 1.02
N PRO A 99 5.01 -5.96 -0.26
CA PRO A 99 6.24 -6.64 -0.63
C PRO A 99 7.43 -5.68 -0.52
N ALA A 100 8.63 -6.21 -0.75
CA ALA A 100 9.89 -5.47 -0.68
C ALA A 100 9.84 -4.17 -1.51
N GLY A 101 10.25 -3.05 -0.90
CA GLY A 101 10.22 -1.70 -1.50
C GLY A 101 8.82 -1.06 -1.67
N GLY A 102 7.74 -1.80 -1.37
CA GLY A 102 6.37 -1.35 -1.66
C GLY A 102 5.92 -0.11 -0.90
N ALA A 103 6.37 0.09 0.33
CA ALA A 103 6.05 1.29 1.09
C ALA A 103 6.65 2.55 0.46
N THR A 104 7.95 2.52 0.13
CA THR A 104 8.62 3.63 -0.54
C THR A 104 8.00 3.94 -1.89
N PHE A 105 7.67 2.90 -2.67
CA PHE A 105 6.99 3.04 -3.94
C PHE A 105 5.62 3.73 -3.78
N LEU A 106 4.76 3.21 -2.90
CA LEU A 106 3.42 3.75 -2.69
C LEU A 106 3.43 5.15 -2.06
N GLU A 107 4.30 5.40 -1.08
CA GLU A 107 4.49 6.73 -0.47
C GLU A 107 4.88 7.77 -1.53
N ALA A 108 5.75 7.41 -2.48
CA ALA A 108 6.11 8.27 -3.60
C ALA A 108 4.90 8.52 -4.54
N LEU A 109 4.17 7.46 -4.93
CA LEU A 109 3.01 7.61 -5.81
C LEU A 109 1.90 8.47 -5.19
N VAL A 110 1.54 8.22 -3.92
CA VAL A 110 0.46 8.96 -3.25
C VAL A 110 0.84 10.40 -2.91
N SER A 111 2.13 10.74 -2.90
CA SER A 111 2.61 12.12 -2.79
C SER A 111 2.67 12.86 -4.13
N GLY A 112 2.21 12.23 -5.22
CA GLY A 112 2.16 12.84 -6.55
C GLY A 112 3.46 12.69 -7.35
N THR A 113 4.37 11.80 -6.93
CA THR A 113 5.58 11.48 -7.70
C THR A 113 5.20 10.66 -8.94
N PRO A 114 5.74 10.96 -10.14
CA PRO A 114 5.50 10.16 -11.33
C PRO A 114 5.97 8.71 -11.18
N LEU A 115 5.31 7.78 -11.88
CA LEU A 115 5.57 6.33 -11.80
C LEU A 115 7.05 5.97 -12.01
N GLY A 116 7.72 6.61 -12.98
CA GLY A 116 9.13 6.37 -13.26
C GLY A 116 10.01 6.72 -12.06
N ALA A 117 9.85 7.93 -11.51
CA ALA A 117 10.64 8.39 -10.36
C ALA A 117 10.32 7.60 -9.08
N ALA A 118 9.06 7.20 -8.87
CA ALA A 118 8.68 6.33 -7.75
C ALA A 118 9.32 4.94 -7.87
N THR A 119 9.41 4.40 -9.09
CA THR A 119 10.09 3.13 -9.39
C THR A 119 11.58 3.24 -9.07
N GLU A 120 12.25 4.29 -9.54
CA GLU A 120 13.68 4.53 -9.27
C GLU A 120 13.97 4.64 -7.78
N ALA A 121 13.15 5.37 -7.02
CA ALA A 121 13.29 5.51 -5.58
C ALA A 121 13.19 4.17 -4.84
N ALA A 122 12.25 3.31 -5.23
CA ALA A 122 12.07 1.99 -4.63
C ALA A 122 13.24 1.04 -4.97
N MET A 123 13.68 1.03 -6.23
CA MET A 123 14.85 0.26 -6.68
C MET A 123 16.14 0.68 -5.98
N ALA A 124 16.32 1.97 -5.70
CA ALA A 124 17.48 2.48 -4.99
C ALA A 124 17.52 2.05 -3.51
N GLN A 125 16.36 1.80 -2.89
CA GLN A 125 16.27 1.37 -1.50
C GLN A 125 16.35 -0.15 -1.34
N THR A 126 15.78 -0.91 -2.27
CA THR A 126 15.59 -2.36 -2.10
C THR A 126 15.85 -3.09 -3.41
N ALA A 127 16.90 -3.94 -3.41
CA ALA A 127 17.31 -4.70 -4.59
C ALA A 127 16.27 -5.74 -5.01
N GLU A 128 15.43 -6.20 -4.08
CA GLU A 128 14.34 -7.14 -4.30
C GLU A 128 13.05 -6.48 -4.81
N PHE A 129 13.06 -5.15 -5.07
CA PHE A 129 11.88 -4.45 -5.55
C PHE A 129 11.45 -4.95 -6.94
N ASP A 130 10.19 -5.39 -7.04
CA ASP A 130 9.53 -5.78 -8.28
C ASP A 130 8.41 -4.78 -8.59
N LEU A 131 8.60 -3.95 -9.63
CA LEU A 131 7.62 -2.99 -10.09
C LEU A 131 6.29 -3.64 -10.46
N SER A 132 6.33 -4.76 -11.18
CA SER A 132 5.12 -5.40 -11.69
C SER A 132 4.28 -5.95 -10.54
N ALA A 133 4.91 -6.62 -9.58
CA ALA A 133 4.23 -7.14 -8.40
C ALA A 133 3.65 -6.03 -7.52
N ASN A 134 4.42 -4.96 -7.27
CA ASN A 134 3.96 -3.83 -6.45
C ASN A 134 2.81 -3.07 -7.10
N LEU A 135 2.92 -2.71 -8.38
CA LEU A 135 1.88 -1.98 -9.09
C LEU A 135 0.61 -2.83 -9.25
N ALA A 136 0.74 -4.10 -9.65
CA ALA A 136 -0.41 -4.99 -9.78
C ALA A 136 -1.11 -5.23 -8.44
N GLY A 137 -0.34 -5.39 -7.35
CA GLY A 137 -0.87 -5.53 -6.00
C GLY A 137 -1.64 -4.29 -5.56
N ALA A 138 -1.08 -3.09 -5.76
CA ALA A 138 -1.72 -1.83 -5.42
C ALA A 138 -3.01 -1.58 -6.21
N MET A 139 -3.01 -1.87 -7.52
CA MET A 139 -4.18 -1.78 -8.39
C MET A 139 -5.27 -2.76 -7.93
N THR A 140 -4.91 -4.00 -7.64
CA THR A 140 -5.85 -5.04 -7.18
C THR A 140 -6.44 -4.71 -5.82
N ALA A 141 -5.65 -4.13 -4.92
CA ALA A 141 -6.11 -3.66 -3.62
C ALA A 141 -7.00 -2.40 -3.72
N GLY A 142 -7.05 -1.74 -4.88
CA GLY A 142 -7.79 -0.50 -5.10
C GLY A 142 -7.17 0.70 -4.39
N ALA A 143 -5.83 0.77 -4.37
CA ALA A 143 -5.08 1.84 -3.71
C ALA A 143 -5.22 3.22 -4.38
N PHE A 144 -5.71 3.28 -5.63
CA PHE A 144 -5.80 4.50 -6.43
C PHE A 144 -7.23 4.78 -6.87
N ALA A 145 -7.58 6.06 -6.98
CA ALA A 145 -8.87 6.55 -7.47
C ALA A 145 -8.81 6.98 -8.94
N SER A 146 -7.68 7.53 -9.38
CA SER A 146 -7.48 7.99 -10.76
C SER A 146 -6.00 8.17 -11.07
N PHE A 147 -5.68 8.54 -12.32
CA PHE A 147 -4.34 8.96 -12.72
C PHE A 147 -4.42 10.12 -13.71
N HIS A 148 -3.30 10.82 -13.89
CA HIS A 148 -3.09 11.81 -14.95
C HIS A 148 -1.64 11.77 -15.41
N LEU A 149 -1.31 12.48 -16.49
CA LEU A 149 0.07 12.67 -16.94
C LEU A 149 0.63 13.96 -16.33
N THR A 150 1.93 13.99 -16.07
CA THR A 150 2.63 15.26 -15.80
C THR A 150 2.39 16.23 -16.95
N SER A 151 2.01 17.47 -16.61
CA SER A 151 1.80 18.55 -17.60
C SER A 151 3.11 19.03 -18.21
#